data_AF-A0A087QIZ3-F1
#
_entry.id   AF-A0A087QIZ3-F1
#
_cell.length_a   1.000
_cell.length_b   1.000
_cell.length_c   1.000
_cell.angle_alpha   90.00
_cell.angle_beta   90.00
_cell.angle_gamma   90.00
#
_symmetry.space_group_name_H-M   'P 1'
#
loop_
_entity.id
_entity.type
_entity.pdbx_description
1 polymer ?
#
loop_
_entity_poly.entity_id
_entity_poly.type
_entity_poly.pdbx_seq_one_letter_code
_entity_poly.pdbx_strand_id
1 'polypeptide(L)'
;GPDDSYFVWKKNGQKMKACITEQSHMLFDGRVHVLSWVKDSVSENTEYKCSFISEVGNTTSEVRITVEDKDSAGQDGWTKEFDMWRSAISEHDKMMQNWRKTW
;
A
#
# COMPACT_ATOMS: atom_id res chain seq x y z
N GLY A 1 -4.23 -0.82 21.10
CA GLY A 1 -5.14 -0.93 19.93
C GLY A 1 -6.28 -1.82 20.38
N PRO A 2 -7.00 -2.55 19.53
CA PRO A 2 -7.33 -3.91 19.96
C PRO A 2 -5.97 -4.58 20.20
N ASP A 3 -5.59 -4.79 21.46
CA ASP A 3 -4.25 -5.25 21.84
C ASP A 3 -3.92 -6.67 21.31
N ASP A 4 -4.93 -7.32 20.75
CA ASP A 4 -4.97 -8.62 20.09
C ASP A 4 -4.88 -8.55 18.55
N SER A 5 -4.79 -7.36 17.96
CA SER A 5 -4.80 -7.19 16.50
C SER A 5 -3.42 -7.06 15.86
N TYR A 6 -3.21 -7.67 14.68
CA TYR A 6 -1.92 -7.67 14.00
C TYR A 6 -2.03 -7.89 12.48
N PHE A 7 -1.01 -7.45 11.74
CA PHE A 7 -0.89 -7.71 10.31
C PHE A 7 -0.17 -9.03 10.02
N VAL A 8 -0.60 -9.69 8.93
CA VAL A 8 0.06 -10.84 8.34
C VAL A 8 0.26 -10.59 6.87
N TRP A 9 1.52 -10.52 6.45
CA TRP A 9 1.90 -10.41 5.05
C TRP A 9 2.31 -11.77 4.47
N LYS A 10 1.86 -12.04 3.24
CA LYS A 10 2.33 -13.15 2.41
C LYS A 10 2.76 -12.64 1.03
N LYS A 11 3.84 -13.21 0.51
CA LYS A 11 4.34 -13.07 -0.87
C LYS A 11 4.26 -14.45 -1.51
N ASN A 12 3.52 -14.59 -2.61
CA ASN A 12 3.30 -15.87 -3.30
C ASN A 12 2.87 -16.99 -2.33
N GLY A 13 1.93 -16.69 -1.44
CA GLY A 13 1.43 -17.60 -0.40
C GLY A 13 2.36 -17.81 0.80
N GLN A 14 3.63 -17.40 0.74
CA GLN A 14 4.60 -17.57 1.82
C GLN A 14 4.64 -16.36 2.76
N LYS A 15 4.65 -16.60 4.08
CA LYS A 15 4.67 -15.53 5.08
C LYS A 15 5.96 -14.69 4.97
N MET A 16 5.80 -13.38 4.85
CA MET A 16 6.91 -12.41 4.87
C MET A 16 7.36 -12.14 6.31
N LYS A 17 8.66 -11.89 6.49
CA LYS A 17 9.27 -11.60 7.81
C LYS A 17 10.08 -10.30 7.87
N ALA A 18 10.28 -9.64 6.73
CA ALA A 18 11.10 -8.45 6.60
C ALA A 18 10.49 -7.49 5.59
N CYS A 19 10.99 -6.25 5.55
CA CYS A 19 10.54 -5.19 4.64
C CYS A 19 9.06 -4.78 4.80
N ILE A 20 8.48 -5.05 5.96
CA ILE A 20 7.12 -4.66 6.35
C ILE A 20 7.24 -3.44 7.26
N THR A 21 6.45 -2.42 6.97
CA THR A 21 6.26 -1.26 7.84
C THR A 21 4.82 -1.27 8.35
N GLU A 22 4.65 -0.93 9.62
CA GLU A 22 3.34 -0.77 10.26
C GLU A 22 3.28 0.61 10.92
N GLN A 23 2.14 1.26 10.83
CA GLN A 23 1.88 2.55 11.44
C GLN A 23 0.51 2.52 12.12
N SER A 24 0.44 3.08 13.31
CA SER A 24 -0.80 3.27 14.05
C SER A 24 -0.97 4.73 14.43
N HIS A 25 -2.19 5.26 14.28
CA HIS A 25 -2.55 6.60 14.69
C HIS A 25 -3.87 6.60 15.44
N MET A 26 -3.86 7.11 16.68
CA MET A 26 -5.06 7.26 17.49
C MET A 26 -5.80 8.55 17.11
N LEU A 27 -7.09 8.44 16.84
CA LEU A 27 -7.98 9.55 16.56
C LEU A 27 -8.53 10.16 17.85
N PHE A 28 -9.06 11.38 17.75
CA PHE A 28 -9.64 12.11 18.88
C PHE A 28 -10.83 11.39 19.55
N ASP A 29 -11.55 10.55 18.80
CA ASP A 29 -12.69 9.76 19.30
C ASP A 29 -12.27 8.40 19.89
N GLY A 30 -10.96 8.16 20.04
CA GLY A 30 -10.41 6.92 20.59
C GLY A 30 -10.32 5.77 19.58
N ARG A 31 -10.83 5.92 18.35
CA ARG A 31 -10.57 4.93 17.29
C ARG A 31 -9.10 4.96 16.89
N VAL A 32 -8.61 3.83 16.39
CA VAL A 32 -7.23 3.71 15.92
C VAL A 32 -7.24 3.39 14.44
N HIS A 33 -6.55 4.21 13.64
CA HIS A 33 -6.21 3.88 12.26
C HIS A 33 -4.89 3.12 12.25
N VAL A 34 -4.88 1.99 11.55
CA VAL A 34 -3.70 1.14 11.35
C VAL A 34 -3.43 1.00 9.86
N LEU A 35 -2.17 1.07 9.49
CA LEU A 35 -1.71 0.94 8.11
C LEU A 35 -0.49 0.05 8.08
N SER A 36 -0.38 -0.80 7.06
CA SER A 36 0.82 -1.59 6.82
C SER A 36 1.13 -1.64 5.32
N TRP A 37 2.42 -1.61 4.98
CA TRP A 37 2.90 -1.68 3.61
C TRP A 37 4.25 -2.38 3.53
N VAL A 38 4.58 -2.86 2.33
CA VAL A 38 5.86 -3.53 2.05
C VAL A 38 6.69 -2.73 1.06
N LYS A 39 8.00 -2.77 1.22
CA LYS A 39 8.95 -2.25 0.23
C LYS A 39 9.80 -3.41 -0.29
N ASP A 40 9.47 -3.89 -1.48
CA ASP A 40 10.10 -5.07 -2.08
C ASP A 40 10.62 -4.77 -3.50
N SER A 41 11.64 -5.50 -3.94
CA SER A 41 12.12 -5.51 -5.32
C SER A 41 11.57 -6.74 -6.03
N VAL A 42 10.87 -6.53 -7.13
CA VAL A 42 10.12 -7.57 -7.84
C VAL A 42 10.71 -7.75 -9.23
N SER A 43 11.19 -8.97 -9.53
CA SER A 43 11.74 -9.35 -10.83
C SER A 43 10.82 -10.27 -11.64
N GLU A 44 9.75 -10.76 -11.03
CA GLU A 44 8.81 -11.71 -11.63
C GLU A 44 7.39 -11.45 -11.13
N ASN A 45 6.40 -12.03 -11.81
CA ASN A 45 5.01 -11.95 -11.37
C ASN A 45 4.86 -12.38 -9.92
N THR A 46 4.29 -11.51 -9.10
CA THR A 46 4.25 -11.70 -7.65
C THR A 46 2.89 -11.31 -7.10
N GLU A 47 2.34 -12.16 -6.26
CA GLU A 47 1.13 -11.90 -5.48
C GLU A 47 1.50 -11.50 -4.05
N TYR A 48 0.86 -10.45 -3.56
CA TYR A 48 0.95 -10.02 -2.17
C TYR A 48 -0.42 -10.05 -1.52
N LYS A 49 -0.44 -10.52 -0.27
CA LYS A 49 -1.64 -10.58 0.55
C LYS A 49 -1.34 -10.01 1.92
N CYS A 50 -2.09 -8.99 2.31
CA CYS A 50 -2.07 -8.38 3.64
C CYS A 50 -3.37 -8.71 4.36
N SER A 51 -3.29 -9.41 5.48
CA SER A 51 -4.44 -9.68 6.33
C SER A 51 -4.28 -8.96 7.66
N PHE A 52 -5.31 -8.26 8.09
CA PHE A 52 -5.41 -7.72 9.45
C PHE A 52 -6.32 -8.63 10.27
N ILE A 53 -5.78 -9.18 11.34
CA ILE A 53 -6.44 -10.17 12.20
C ILE A 53 -6.80 -9.49 13.53
N SER A 54 -8.00 -9.73 14.03
CA SER A 54 -8.46 -9.36 15.38
C SER A 54 -9.49 -10.37 15.89
N GLU A 55 -9.78 -10.38 17.19
CA GLU A 55 -10.82 -11.26 17.76
C GLU A 55 -12.21 -11.02 17.17
N VAL A 56 -12.53 -9.77 16.84
CA VAL A 56 -13.86 -9.38 16.31
C VAL A 56 -14.01 -9.61 14.81
N GLY A 57 -12.93 -9.98 14.12
CA GLY A 57 -12.95 -10.28 12.69
C GLY A 57 -11.62 -10.02 12.00
N ASN A 58 -11.55 -10.42 10.74
CA ASN A 58 -10.40 -10.17 9.88
C ASN A 58 -10.81 -9.40 8.62
N THR A 59 -9.85 -8.67 8.07
CA THR A 59 -9.96 -8.08 6.74
C THR A 59 -8.70 -8.37 5.95
N THR A 60 -8.80 -8.38 4.63
CA THR A 60 -7.71 -8.77 3.75
C THR A 60 -7.69 -7.92 2.49
N SER A 61 -6.49 -7.49 2.11
CA SER A 61 -6.18 -6.83 0.85
C SER A 61 -5.21 -7.72 0.06
N GLU A 62 -5.45 -7.85 -1.24
CA GLU A 62 -4.68 -8.71 -2.13
C GLU A 62 -4.37 -7.96 -3.42
N VAL A 63 -3.13 -8.07 -3.89
CA VAL A 63 -2.67 -7.43 -5.11
C VAL A 63 -1.70 -8.34 -5.85
N ARG A 64 -1.81 -8.36 -7.18
CA ARG A 64 -0.91 -9.08 -8.06
C ARG A 64 -0.13 -8.08 -8.91
N ILE A 65 1.20 -8.15 -8.79
CA ILE A 65 2.13 -7.40 -9.63
C ILE A 65 2.51 -8.30 -10.80
N THR A 66 2.26 -7.83 -12.02
CA THR A 66 2.70 -8.51 -13.24
C THR A 66 3.92 -7.77 -13.79
N VAL A 67 5.03 -8.47 -13.99
CA VAL A 67 6.22 -7.95 -14.65
C VAL A 67 6.09 -8.29 -16.13
N GLU A 68 5.88 -7.27 -16.94
CA GLU A 68 5.83 -7.39 -18.40
C GLU A 68 7.25 -7.54 -18.96
N ASP A 69 7.37 -8.40 -19.98
CA ASP A 69 8.63 -8.55 -20.70
C ASP A 69 8.90 -7.29 -21.53
N LYS A 70 10.18 -6.92 -21.67
CA LYS A 70 10.58 -5.64 -22.32
C LYS A 70 10.10 -5.50 -23.76
N ASP A 71 9.80 -6.60 -24.43
CA ASP A 71 9.37 -6.63 -25.83
C ASP A 71 7.83 -6.67 -25.99
N SER A 72 7.08 -6.56 -24.90
CA SER A 72 5.61 -6.54 -24.94
C SER A 72 5.05 -5.14 -25.17
N ALA A 73 3.91 -5.04 -25.86
CA ALA A 73 3.26 -3.79 -26.25
C ALA A 73 2.76 -2.91 -25.08
N GLY A 74 2.96 -3.32 -23.81
CA GLY A 74 2.42 -2.66 -22.62
C GLY A 74 3.19 -1.43 -22.13
N GLN A 75 4.42 -1.20 -22.60
CA GLN A 75 5.20 -0.01 -22.21
C GLN A 75 4.51 1.32 -22.57
N ASP A 76 3.79 1.39 -23.70
CA ASP A 76 3.10 2.63 -24.12
C ASP A 76 1.85 2.92 -23.25
N GLY A 77 1.20 1.88 -22.71
CA GLY A 77 0.06 2.01 -21.81
C GLY A 77 0.46 2.45 -20.40
N TRP A 78 1.47 1.80 -19.83
CA TRP A 78 1.98 2.11 -18.49
C TRP A 78 2.48 3.56 -18.36
N THR A 79 3.10 4.09 -19.42
CA THR A 79 3.63 5.46 -19.40
C THR A 79 2.54 6.51 -19.16
N LYS A 80 1.35 6.33 -19.76
CA LYS A 80 0.20 7.24 -19.58
C LYS A 80 -0.41 7.15 -18.19
N GLU A 81 -0.61 5.94 -17.67
CA GLU A 81 -1.14 5.75 -16.31
C GLU A 81 -0.18 6.31 -15.26
N PHE A 82 1.12 6.06 -15.42
CA PHE A 82 2.15 6.62 -14.54
C PHE A 82 2.13 8.15 -14.55
N ASP A 83 2.02 8.77 -15.74
CA ASP A 83 1.96 10.22 -15.87
C ASP A 83 0.72 10.83 -15.20
N MET A 84 -0.43 10.14 -15.31
CA MET A 84 -1.65 10.55 -14.63
C MET A 84 -1.49 10.48 -13.11
N TRP A 85 -0.98 9.36 -12.57
CA TRP A 85 -0.75 9.21 -11.13
C TRP A 85 0.26 10.22 -10.59
N ARG A 86 1.35 10.44 -11.32
CA ARG A 86 2.37 11.45 -10.98
C ARG A 86 1.78 12.86 -10.93
N SER A 87 0.88 13.19 -11.87
CA SER A 87 0.18 14.47 -11.90
C SER A 87 -0.74 14.62 -10.69
N ALA A 88 -1.57 13.61 -10.41
CA ALA A 88 -2.50 13.62 -9.27
C ALA A 88 -1.77 13.78 -7.92
N ILE A 89 -0.64 13.09 -7.73
CA ILE A 89 0.20 13.24 -6.52
C ILE A 89 0.76 14.66 -6.42
N SER A 90 1.24 15.22 -7.53
CA SER A 90 1.80 16.57 -7.57
C SER A 90 0.76 17.65 -7.28
N GLU A 91 -0.47 17.46 -7.75
CA GLU A 91 -1.61 18.34 -7.45
C GLU A 91 -2.01 18.27 -5.99
N HIS A 92 -2.08 17.06 -5.42
CA HIS A 92 -2.36 16.88 -4.00
C HIS A 92 -1.28 17.56 -3.14
N ASP A 93 0.01 17.37 -3.43
CA ASP A 93 1.07 18.05 -2.69
C ASP A 93 0.93 19.58 -2.74
N LYS A 94 0.68 20.16 -3.93
CA LYS A 94 0.40 21.60 -4.07
C LYS A 94 -0.77 22.05 -3.21
N MET A 95 -1.86 21.26 -3.17
CA MET A 95 -3.02 21.55 -2.33
C MET A 95 -2.64 21.55 -0.85
N MET A 96 -1.89 20.55 -0.39
CA MET A 96 -1.43 20.45 1.00
C MET A 96 -0.51 21.60 1.39
N GLN A 97 0.42 22.01 0.50
CA GLN A 97 1.28 23.16 0.74
C GLN A 97 0.49 24.48 0.84
N ASN A 98 -0.54 24.65 0.00
CA ASN A 98 -1.41 25.82 0.08
C ASN A 98 -2.21 25.84 1.38
N TRP A 99 -2.80 24.71 1.78
CA TRP A 99 -3.53 24.61 3.05
C TRP A 99 -2.66 24.93 4.25
N ARG A 100 -1.41 24.46 4.27
CA ARG A 100 -0.42 24.79 5.32
C ARG A 100 -0.06 26.27 5.40
N LYS A 101 -0.27 27.05 4.34
CA LYS A 101 -0.05 28.51 4.36
C LYS A 101 -1.30 29.28 4.82
N THR A 102 -2.48 28.70 4.61
CA THR A 102 -3.77 29.35 4.91
C THR A 102 -4.24 29.09 6.35
N TRP A 103 -3.82 27.97 6.95
CA TRP A 103 -4.11 27.56 8.32
C TRP A 103 -2.82 27.43 9.13
#